data_AF-A0A2S7CNY2-F1
#
_entry.id   AF-A0A2S7CNY2-F1
#
_cell.length_a   1.000
_cell.length_b   1.000
_cell.length_c   1.000
_cell.angle_alpha   90.00
_cell.angle_beta   90.00
_cell.angle_gamma   90.00
#
_symmetry.space_group_name_H-M   'P 1'
#
loop_
_entity.id
_entity.type
_entity.pdbx_description
1 polymer ?
#
loop_
_entity_poly.entity_id
_entity_poly.type
_entity_poly.pdbx_seq_one_letter_code
_entity_poly.pdbx_strand_id
1 'polypeptide(L)'
;MQINADSIRENVFFRRLSEAQSAEGSNGIHWSDLPISFGTALQCAHLDHCICGLHGLLELLHANQGACEGGQLGLGDDLTDRLFYASRALTASAKDKLTEMQQRIASASQ
;
A
#
# COMPACT_ATOMS: atom_id res chain seq x y z
N MET A 1 -25.65 5.43 -31.90
CA MET A 1 -24.32 5.78 -31.38
C MET A 1 -23.58 4.46 -31.18
N GLN A 2 -22.68 4.13 -32.10
CA GLN A 2 -22.04 2.81 -32.17
C GLN A 2 -20.80 2.86 -31.25
N ILE A 3 -20.88 2.21 -30.09
CA ILE A 3 -19.73 2.12 -29.18
C ILE A 3 -18.73 1.18 -29.86
N ASN A 4 -17.55 1.72 -30.18
CA ASN A 4 -16.53 1.01 -30.94
C ASN A 4 -15.95 -0.12 -30.09
N ALA A 5 -15.97 -1.35 -30.59
CA ALA A 5 -15.47 -2.53 -29.89
C ALA A 5 -13.97 -2.39 -29.54
N ASP A 6 -13.21 -1.66 -30.35
CA ASP A 6 -11.81 -1.34 -30.07
C ASP A 6 -11.65 -0.40 -28.87
N SER A 7 -12.53 0.59 -28.70
CA SER A 7 -12.47 1.49 -27.52
C SER A 7 -12.87 0.78 -26.23
N ILE A 8 -13.76 -0.21 -26.31
CA ILE A 8 -14.10 -1.08 -25.16
C ILE A 8 -12.90 -1.97 -24.81
N ARG A 9 -12.24 -2.54 -25.82
CA ARG A 9 -11.11 -3.45 -25.64
C ARG A 9 -9.88 -2.72 -25.08
N GLU A 10 -9.60 -1.50 -25.54
CA GLU A 10 -8.56 -0.62 -24.98
C GLU A 10 -8.85 -0.26 -23.52
N ASN A 11 -10.09 0.08 -23.20
CA ASN A 11 -10.51 0.40 -21.84
C ASN A 11 -10.35 -0.80 -20.89
N VAL A 12 -10.68 -2.02 -21.33
CA VAL A 12 -10.48 -3.25 -20.55
C VAL A 12 -8.99 -3.56 -20.37
N PHE A 13 -8.14 -3.33 -21.38
CA PHE A 13 -6.69 -3.53 -21.27
C PHE A 13 -6.06 -2.60 -20.22
N PHE A 14 -6.29 -1.29 -20.31
CA PHE A 14 -5.73 -0.33 -19.36
C PHE A 14 -6.26 -0.54 -17.94
N ARG A 15 -7.53 -0.92 -17.81
CA ARG A 15 -8.11 -1.31 -16.51
C ARG A 15 -7.39 -2.53 -15.94
N ARG A 16 -7.18 -3.58 -16.74
CA ARG A 16 -6.46 -4.79 -16.31
C ARG A 16 -4.98 -4.53 -16.00
N LEU A 17 -4.34 -3.62 -16.73
CA LEU A 17 -2.97 -3.19 -16.47
C LEU A 17 -2.87 -2.43 -15.14
N SER A 18 -3.79 -1.50 -14.89
CA SER A 18 -3.88 -0.79 -13.61
C SER A 18 -4.20 -1.73 -12.45
N GLU A 19 -5.10 -2.70 -12.67
CA GLU A 19 -5.43 -3.77 -11.73
C GLU A 19 -4.19 -4.63 -11.42
N ALA A 20 -3.43 -5.06 -12.44
CA ALA A 20 -2.18 -5.80 -12.25
C ALA A 20 -1.16 -4.99 -11.47
N GLN A 21 -0.83 -3.76 -11.88
CA GLN A 21 0.08 -2.88 -11.14
C GLN A 21 -0.34 -2.67 -9.68
N SER A 22 -1.64 -2.67 -9.40
CA SER A 22 -2.16 -2.52 -8.04
C SER A 22 -1.99 -3.77 -7.17
N ALA A 23 -1.70 -4.93 -7.77
CA ALA A 23 -1.42 -6.20 -7.08
C ALA A 23 0.08 -6.50 -6.98
N GLU A 24 0.95 -5.62 -7.49
CA GLU A 24 2.39 -5.68 -7.29
C GLU A 24 2.73 -5.43 -5.81
N GLY A 25 3.64 -6.21 -5.26
CA GLY A 25 4.17 -6.05 -3.90
C GLY A 25 5.44 -5.19 -3.87
N SER A 26 5.84 -4.81 -2.66
CA SER A 26 6.97 -3.91 -2.40
C SER A 26 8.34 -4.45 -2.84
N ASN A 27 8.45 -5.76 -3.07
CA ASN A 27 9.66 -6.48 -3.46
C ASN A 27 9.63 -7.01 -4.91
N GLY A 28 8.64 -6.60 -5.70
CA GLY A 28 8.47 -7.06 -7.09
C GLY A 28 7.79 -8.43 -7.22
N ILE A 29 7.34 -9.04 -6.12
CA ILE A 29 6.44 -10.21 -6.18
C ILE A 29 5.03 -9.70 -6.50
N HIS A 30 4.35 -10.35 -7.43
CA HIS A 30 2.96 -10.02 -7.74
C HIS A 30 2.02 -10.91 -6.91
N TRP A 31 1.20 -10.30 -6.06
CA TRP A 31 0.31 -11.04 -5.16
C TRP A 31 -0.74 -11.87 -5.91
N SER A 32 -1.05 -11.53 -7.16
CA SER A 32 -1.96 -12.33 -8.01
C SER A 32 -1.34 -13.61 -8.57
N ASP A 33 -0.03 -13.82 -8.43
CA ASP A 33 0.62 -15.06 -8.84
C ASP A 33 0.38 -16.21 -7.84
N LEU A 34 -0.09 -15.86 -6.64
CA LEU A 34 -0.48 -16.82 -5.60
C LEU A 34 -1.89 -17.38 -5.87
N PRO A 35 -2.22 -18.59 -5.37
CA PRO A 35 -3.53 -19.21 -5.55
C PRO A 35 -4.60 -18.56 -4.65
N ILE A 36 -4.84 -17.26 -4.84
CA ILE A 36 -5.79 -16.43 -4.11
C ILE A 36 -6.69 -15.67 -5.07
N SER A 37 -7.82 -15.16 -4.57
CA SER A 37 -8.70 -14.31 -5.39
C SER A 37 -7.99 -13.00 -5.75
N PHE A 38 -8.28 -12.45 -6.92
CA PHE A 38 -7.69 -11.17 -7.36
C PHE A 38 -7.99 -10.03 -6.36
N GLY A 39 -9.20 -9.99 -5.80
CA GLY A 39 -9.55 -9.02 -4.75
C GLY A 39 -8.70 -9.19 -3.48
N THR A 40 -8.37 -10.43 -3.11
CA THR A 40 -7.44 -10.72 -2.01
C THR A 40 -6.02 -10.28 -2.36
N ALA A 41 -5.56 -10.52 -3.59
CA ALA A 41 -4.24 -10.09 -4.05
C ALA A 41 -4.06 -8.57 -3.95
N LEU A 42 -5.06 -7.79 -4.39
CA LEU A 42 -5.06 -6.33 -4.26
C LEU A 42 -4.93 -5.88 -2.80
N GLN A 43 -5.60 -6.57 -1.88
CA GLN A 43 -5.54 -6.21 -0.46
C GLN A 43 -4.22 -6.59 0.18
N CYS A 44 -3.63 -7.72 -0.21
CA CYS A 44 -2.28 -8.09 0.22
C CYS A 44 -1.24 -7.10 -0.29
N ALA A 45 -1.31 -6.70 -1.56
CA ALA A 45 -0.45 -5.68 -2.13
C ALA A 45 -0.59 -4.33 -1.41
N HIS A 46 -1.83 -3.91 -1.12
CA HIS A 46 -2.07 -2.69 -0.34
C HIS A 46 -1.46 -2.75 1.07
N LEU A 47 -1.60 -3.88 1.77
CA LEU A 47 -1.00 -4.08 3.08
C LEU A 47 0.53 -4.06 3.04
N ASP A 48 1.10 -4.76 2.08
CA ASP A 48 2.54 -4.81 1.82
C ASP A 48 3.10 -3.40 1.59
N HIS A 49 2.46 -2.60 0.73
CA HIS A 49 2.84 -1.20 0.51
C HIS A 49 2.71 -0.33 1.77
N CYS A 50 1.63 -0.47 2.55
CA CYS A 50 1.48 0.30 3.78
C CYS A 50 2.57 -0.04 4.80
N ILE A 51 2.87 -1.32 4.98
CA ILE A 51 3.89 -1.81 5.92
C ILE A 51 5.28 -1.37 5.45
N CYS A 52 5.60 -1.53 4.17
CA CYS A 52 6.87 -1.09 3.60
C CYS A 52 7.05 0.43 3.74
N GLY A 53 6.02 1.22 3.44
CA GLY A 53 6.05 2.66 3.61
C GLY A 53 6.24 3.07 5.08
N LEU A 54 5.55 2.40 6.00
CA LEU A 54 5.71 2.64 7.44
C LEU A 54 7.13 2.32 7.91
N HIS A 55 7.71 1.22 7.43
CA HIS A 55 9.09 0.85 7.74
C HIS A 55 10.07 1.95 7.29
N GLY A 56 9.99 2.41 6.03
CA GLY A 56 10.86 3.47 5.54
C GLY A 56 10.71 4.80 6.31
N LEU A 57 9.49 5.16 6.72
CA LEU A 57 9.27 6.34 7.58
C LEU A 57 9.93 6.19 8.96
N LEU A 58 9.85 5.01 9.56
CA LEU A 58 10.50 4.74 10.85
C LEU A 58 12.03 4.78 10.73
N GLU A 59 12.59 4.21 9.67
CA GLU A 59 14.04 4.30 9.39
C GLU A 59 14.49 5.76 9.26
N LEU A 60 13.72 6.58 8.53
CA LEU A 60 14.01 8.01 8.37
C LEU A 60 13.93 8.76 9.69
N LEU A 61 12.90 8.52 10.50
CA LEU A 61 12.74 9.14 11.82
C LEU A 61 13.87 8.74 12.77
N HIS A 62 14.27 7.47 12.78
CA HIS A 62 15.41 7.00 13.57
C HIS A 62 16.74 7.61 13.09
N ALA A 63 16.97 7.68 11.78
CA ALA A 63 18.16 8.32 11.22
C ALA A 63 18.22 9.81 11.58
N ASN A 64 17.08 10.51 11.52
CA ASN A 64 16.97 11.90 11.95
C ASN A 64 17.30 12.06 13.45
N GLN A 65 16.76 11.20 14.31
CA GLN A 65 17.07 11.22 15.73
C GLN A 65 18.57 11.02 15.97
N GLY A 66 19.20 10.02 15.34
CA GLY A 66 20.63 9.78 15.46
C GLY A 66 21.49 10.96 14.97
N ALA A 67 21.06 11.64 13.90
CA ALA A 67 21.72 12.85 13.41
C ALA A 67 21.65 14.00 14.44
N CYS A 68 20.48 14.24 15.04
CA CYS A 68 20.29 15.22 16.10
C CYS A 68 21.15 14.92 17.34
N GLU A 69 21.20 13.66 17.77
CA GLU A 69 22.06 13.21 18.88
C GLU A 69 23.55 13.41 18.57
N GLY A 70 23.93 13.29 17.30
CA GLY A 70 25.27 13.62 16.78
C GLY A 70 25.55 15.12 16.57
N GLY A 71 24.63 15.99 16.97
CA GLY A 71 24.78 17.45 16.87
C GLY A 71 24.50 18.03 15.48
N GLN A 72 23.94 17.25 14.56
CA GLN A 72 23.47 17.76 13.27
C GLN A 72 22.11 18.45 13.42
N LEU A 73 21.79 19.33 12.48
CA LEU A 73 20.43 19.85 12.34
C LEU A 73 19.54 18.74 11.78
N GLY A 74 18.50 18.38 12.52
CA GLY A 74 17.50 17.42 12.06
C GLY A 74 16.63 17.95 10.92
N LEU A 75 15.65 17.14 10.51
CA LEU A 75 14.66 17.42 9.47
C LEU A 75 13.77 18.64 9.77
N GLY A 76 13.77 19.13 11.01
CA GLY A 76 12.91 20.21 11.51
C GLY A 76 11.52 19.74 11.92
N ASP A 77 10.86 20.51 12.77
CA ASP A 77 9.61 20.11 13.43
C ASP A 77 8.46 19.91 12.43
N ASP A 78 8.30 20.81 11.46
CA ASP A 78 7.21 20.74 10.46
C ASP A 78 7.33 19.49 9.56
N LEU A 79 8.54 19.14 9.12
CA LEU A 79 8.74 17.91 8.33
C LEU A 79 8.53 16.67 9.21
N THR A 80 9.02 16.69 10.44
CA THR A 80 8.83 15.60 11.41
C THR A 80 7.34 15.34 11.67
N ASP A 81 6.54 16.39 11.88
CA ASP A 81 5.09 16.31 12.08
C ASP A 81 4.37 15.71 10.86
N ARG A 82 4.76 16.10 9.64
CA ARG A 82 4.20 15.53 8.41
C ARG A 82 4.52 14.05 8.26
N LEU A 83 5.73 13.62 8.64
CA LEU A 83 6.13 12.21 8.64
C LEU A 83 5.32 11.41 9.67
N PHE A 84 5.05 11.98 10.85
CA PHE A 84 4.14 11.37 11.83
C PHE A 84 2.70 11.29 11.33
N TYR A 85 2.20 12.30 10.62
CA TYR A 85 0.88 12.23 10.00
C TYR A 85 0.82 11.14 8.93
N ALA A 86 1.84 11.04 8.08
CA ALA A 86 1.93 10.00 7.06
C ALA A 86 1.98 8.59 7.68
N SER A 87 2.77 8.38 8.74
CA SER A 87 2.85 7.09 9.42
C SER A 87 1.50 6.68 10.03
N ARG A 88 0.76 7.62 10.62
CA ARG A 88 -0.61 7.38 11.10
C ARG A 88 -1.57 7.02 9.98
N ALA A 89 -1.51 7.70 8.84
CA ALA A 89 -2.36 7.42 7.69
C ALA A 89 -2.11 6.01 7.13
N LEU A 90 -0.83 5.62 6.98
CA LEU A 90 -0.45 4.28 6.53
C LEU A 90 -0.91 3.20 7.51
N THR A 91 -0.71 3.44 8.82
CA THR A 91 -1.13 2.50 9.87
C THR A 91 -2.65 2.32 9.90
N ALA A 92 -3.41 3.41 9.81
CA ALA A 92 -4.87 3.36 9.75
C ALA A 92 -5.35 2.59 8.52
N SER A 93 -4.78 2.90 7.35
CA SER A 93 -5.13 2.21 6.10
C SER A 93 -4.84 0.71 6.16
N ALA A 94 -3.68 0.31 6.72
CA ALA A 94 -3.33 -1.09 6.91
C ALA A 94 -4.30 -1.79 7.88
N LYS A 95 -4.63 -1.14 9.01
CA LYS A 95 -5.54 -1.68 10.02
C LYS A 95 -6.94 -1.89 9.45
N ASP A 96 -7.46 -0.92 8.70
CA ASP A 96 -8.79 -1.01 8.10
C ASP A 96 -8.85 -2.19 7.12
N LYS A 97 -7.83 -2.36 6.27
CA LYS A 97 -7.77 -3.49 5.34
C LYS A 97 -7.59 -4.84 6.01
N LEU A 98 -6.78 -4.93 7.06
CA LEU A 98 -6.69 -6.15 7.88
C LEU A 98 -8.04 -6.50 8.50
N THR A 99 -8.77 -5.51 9.01
CA THR A 99 -10.10 -5.71 9.60
C THR A 99 -11.09 -6.25 8.57
N GLU A 100 -11.12 -5.67 7.36
CA GLU A 100 -11.96 -6.16 6.24
C GLU A 100 -11.60 -7.58 5.79
N MET A 101 -10.31 -7.95 5.82
CA MET A 101 -9.87 -9.31 5.54
C MET A 101 -10.33 -10.29 6.61
N GLN A 102 -10.16 -9.95 7.89
CA GLN A 102 -10.59 -10.78 9.01
C GLN A 102 -12.10 -11.03 8.99
N GLN A 103 -12.91 -9.99 8.73
CA GLN A 103 -14.37 -10.13 8.63
C GLN A 103 -14.79 -11.08 7.50
N ARG A 104 -14.12 -11.04 6.35
CA ARG A 104 -14.40 -11.96 5.23
C ARG A 104 -13.97 -13.40 5.52
N ILE A 105 -12.81 -13.59 6.17
CA ILE A 105 -12.38 -14.94 6.57
C ILE A 105 -13.35 -15.53 7.59
N ALA A 106 -13.80 -14.73 8.57
CA ALA A 106 -14.75 -15.17 9.57
C ALA A 106 -16.12 -15.55 8.97
N SER A 107 -16.59 -14.78 7.98
CA SER A 107 -17.86 -15.07 7.28
C SER A 107 -17.78 -16.22 6.28
N ALA A 108 -16.59 -16.50 5.72
CA ALA A 108 -16.38 -17.66 4.84
C ALA A 108 -16.23 -18.99 5.60
N SER A 109 -16.07 -18.93 6.93
CA SER A 109 -15.90 -20.10 7.81
C SER A 109 -17.22 -20.53 8.49
N GLN A 110 -18.34 -19.87 8.16
CA GLN A 110 -19.71 -20.19 8.59
C GLN A 110 -20.46 -20.89 7.45
#